data_AF-A0A940RS17-F1
#
_entry.id   AF-A0A940RS17-F1
#
_cell.length_a   1.000
_cell.length_b   1.000
_cell.length_c   1.000
_cell.angle_alpha   90.00
_cell.angle_beta   90.00
_cell.angle_gamma   90.00
#
_symmetry.space_group_name_H-M   'P 1'
#
loop_
_entity.id
_entity.type
_entity.pdbx_description
1 polymer ?
#
loop_
_entity_poly.entity_id
_entity_poly.type
_entity_poly.pdbx_seq_one_letter_code
_entity_poly.pdbx_strand_id
1 'polypeptide(L)'
;MATAQSETPRSTRDLYPVAILEDRYGGGYSGGKWIAVACADEGFGLEPLSRVDWMLQNGPHGNDLDAAGFWSNPPTWVAVGSTPDGALEALAQRMNVRD
;
A
#
# COMPACT_ATOMS: atom_id res chain seq x y z
N MET A 1 -18.01 -25.90 9.23
CA MET A 1 -17.62 -24.83 10.17
C MET A 1 -16.16 -24.54 9.93
N ALA A 2 -15.84 -23.42 9.26
CA ALA A 2 -14.46 -23.03 9.01
C ALA A 2 -13.93 -22.32 10.25
N THR A 3 -12.87 -22.86 10.85
CA THR A 3 -12.11 -22.24 11.93
C THR A 3 -11.55 -20.91 11.44
N ALA A 4 -11.98 -19.81 12.06
CA ALA A 4 -11.31 -18.53 11.93
C ALA A 4 -9.86 -18.71 12.40
N GLN A 5 -8.91 -18.62 11.47
CA GLN A 5 -7.50 -18.58 11.84
C GLN A 5 -7.26 -17.22 12.49
N SER A 6 -6.96 -17.23 13.78
CA SER A 6 -6.52 -16.04 14.50
C SER A 6 -5.18 -15.61 13.92
N GLU A 7 -5.19 -14.60 13.05
CA GLU A 7 -3.96 -13.99 12.54
C GLU A 7 -3.22 -13.33 13.71
N THR A 8 -2.02 -13.83 14.00
CA THR A 8 -1.13 -13.23 14.98
C THR A 8 -0.87 -11.77 14.57
N PRO A 9 -1.02 -10.78 15.47
CA PRO A 9 -0.71 -9.39 15.15
C PRO A 9 0.75 -9.30 14.68
N ARG A 10 0.95 -8.59 13.56
CA ARG A 10 2.29 -8.35 13.00
C ARG A 10 3.02 -7.30 13.83
N SER A 11 4.34 -7.41 13.88
CA SER A 11 5.19 -6.38 14.51
C SER A 11 5.31 -5.19 13.56
N THR A 12 5.55 -3.98 14.09
CA THR A 12 5.91 -2.81 13.27
C THR A 12 7.12 -3.07 12.37
N ARG A 13 8.03 -3.98 12.77
CA ARG A 13 9.15 -4.43 11.93
C ARG A 13 8.72 -5.06 10.61
N ASP A 14 7.53 -5.65 10.55
CA ASP A 14 6.99 -6.29 9.35
C ASP A 14 6.48 -5.28 8.31
N LEU A 15 6.55 -3.98 8.63
CA LEU A 15 6.26 -2.88 7.69
C LEU A 15 7.54 -2.35 7.03
N TYR A 16 8.69 -2.46 7.70
CA TYR A 16 9.89 -1.74 7.31
C TYR A 16 10.76 -2.51 6.32
N PRO A 17 11.46 -1.81 5.41
CA PRO A 17 11.40 -0.36 5.20
C PRO A 17 10.08 0.08 4.57
N VAL A 18 9.53 1.21 5.02
CA VAL A 18 8.33 1.81 4.41
C VAL A 18 8.75 2.88 3.42
N ALA A 19 8.17 2.89 2.22
CA ALA A 19 8.27 4.01 1.30
C ALA A 19 6.97 4.83 1.32
N ILE A 20 7.11 6.15 1.29
CA ILE A 20 5.98 7.08 1.16
C ILE A 20 6.09 7.79 -0.18
N LEU A 21 5.02 7.70 -0.97
CA LEU A 21 4.93 8.26 -2.31
C LEU A 21 3.81 9.30 -2.36
N GLU A 22 4.03 10.39 -3.08
CA GLU A 22 2.95 11.30 -3.46
C GLU A 22 2.20 10.70 -4.66
N ASP A 23 0.88 10.57 -4.54
CA ASP A 23 0.02 10.13 -5.63
C ASP A 23 0.01 11.18 -6.75
N ARG A 24 0.29 10.73 -7.97
CA ARG A 24 0.41 11.59 -9.16
C ARG A 24 -0.90 11.75 -9.92
N TYR A 25 -1.91 10.94 -9.61
CA TYR A 25 -3.21 11.01 -10.27
C TYR A 25 -4.01 12.26 -9.85
N GLY A 26 -3.95 12.67 -8.58
CA GLY A 26 -4.56 13.92 -8.09
C GLY A 26 -6.11 13.99 -8.13
N GLY A 27 -6.79 12.97 -8.67
CA GLY A 27 -8.24 12.87 -8.73
C GLY A 27 -8.86 12.13 -7.53
N GLY A 28 -10.19 12.07 -7.49
CA GLY A 28 -10.96 11.65 -6.31
C GLY A 28 -10.90 10.16 -5.94
N TYR A 29 -10.41 9.29 -6.84
CA TYR A 29 -10.38 7.83 -6.62
C TYR A 29 -9.28 7.36 -5.66
N SER A 30 -8.26 8.17 -5.42
CA SER A 30 -7.14 7.79 -4.57
C SER A 30 -7.44 7.79 -3.07
N GLY A 31 -8.55 8.40 -2.64
CA GLY A 31 -8.92 8.50 -1.23
C GLY A 31 -7.89 9.24 -0.35
N GLY A 32 -6.90 9.88 -0.97
CA GLY A 32 -5.72 10.44 -0.32
C GLY A 32 -4.70 10.92 -1.35
N LYS A 33 -3.72 11.71 -0.89
CA LYS A 33 -2.63 12.24 -1.71
C LYS A 33 -1.33 11.44 -1.52
N TRP A 34 -1.29 10.59 -0.51
CA TRP A 34 -0.10 9.88 -0.09
C TRP A 34 -0.34 8.39 -0.08
N ILE A 35 0.65 7.63 -0.54
CA ILE A 35 0.64 6.18 -0.62
C ILE A 35 1.77 5.67 0.26
N ALA A 36 1.47 4.73 1.15
CA ALA A 36 2.46 4.03 1.97
C ALA A 36 2.64 2.60 1.47
N VAL A 37 3.89 2.15 1.36
CA VAL A 37 4.30 0.85 0.80
C VAL A 37 5.15 0.10 1.83
N ALA A 38 4.67 -1.05 2.31
CA ALA A 38 5.38 -1.91 3.27
C ALA A 38 6.43 -2.79 2.59
N CYS A 39 7.55 -3.02 3.29
CA CYS A 39 8.74 -3.73 2.82
C CYS A 39 9.12 -3.29 1.41
N ALA A 40 9.33 -2.00 1.25
CA ALA A 40 9.46 -1.32 -0.04
C ALA A 40 10.56 -1.90 -0.94
N ASP A 41 11.61 -2.47 -0.34
CA ASP A 41 12.75 -3.10 -1.01
C ASP A 41 12.53 -4.60 -1.33
N GLU A 42 11.47 -5.23 -0.82
CA GLU A 42 11.16 -6.62 -1.15
C GLU A 42 10.75 -6.77 -2.61
N GLY A 43 11.18 -7.87 -3.24
CA GLY A 43 10.79 -8.20 -4.61
C GLY A 43 9.29 -8.50 -4.72
N PHE A 44 8.67 -8.06 -5.82
CA PHE A 44 7.26 -8.34 -6.11
C PHE A 44 7.04 -8.76 -7.57
N GLY A 45 6.29 -9.84 -7.75
CA GLY A 45 5.97 -10.41 -9.07
C GLY A 45 7.06 -11.36 -9.59
N LEU A 46 7.10 -11.52 -10.92
CA LEU A 46 8.08 -12.38 -11.62
C LEU A 46 9.32 -11.60 -12.08
N GLU A 47 9.29 -10.28 -11.99
CA GLU A 47 10.38 -9.39 -12.38
C GLU A 47 11.24 -9.01 -11.17
N PRO A 48 12.52 -8.65 -11.37
CA PRO A 48 13.41 -8.23 -10.29
C PRO A 48 13.11 -6.79 -9.83
N LEU A 49 11.83 -6.44 -9.66
CA LEU A 49 11.39 -5.13 -9.17
C LEU A 49 11.11 -5.20 -7.68
N SER A 50 11.60 -4.19 -6.95
CA SER A 50 11.15 -3.95 -5.58
C SER A 50 9.69 -3.49 -5.57
N ARG A 51 8.99 -3.62 -4.45
CA ARG A 51 7.60 -3.14 -4.31
C ARG A 51 7.47 -1.65 -4.61
N VAL A 52 8.45 -0.84 -4.22
CA VAL A 52 8.43 0.60 -4.52
C VAL A 52 8.62 0.85 -6.03
N ASP A 53 9.52 0.13 -6.69
CA ASP A 53 9.71 0.26 -8.14
C ASP A 53 8.47 -0.19 -8.91
N TRP A 54 7.84 -1.29 -8.47
CA TRP A 54 6.60 -1.76 -9.04
C TRP A 54 5.48 -0.71 -8.87
N MET A 55 5.36 -0.07 -7.72
CA MET A 55 4.39 1.02 -7.48
C MET A 55 4.65 2.24 -8.36
N LEU A 56 5.92 2.61 -8.55
CA LEU A 56 6.27 3.71 -9.45
C LEU A 56 5.90 3.42 -10.92
N GLN A 57 5.91 2.14 -11.33
CA GLN A 57 5.59 1.72 -12.69
C GLN A 57 4.13 1.35 -12.92
N ASN A 58 3.44 0.77 -11.91
CA ASN A 58 2.11 0.16 -12.03
C ASN A 58 1.08 0.71 -11.02
N GLY A 59 1.46 1.66 -10.18
CA GLY A 59 0.55 2.35 -9.26
C GLY A 59 -0.54 3.16 -9.96
N PRO A 60 -1.24 4.05 -9.24
CA PRO A 60 -2.22 4.94 -9.85
C PRO A 60 -1.51 6.13 -10.50
N HIS A 61 -1.35 6.11 -11.82
CA HIS A 61 -0.80 7.21 -12.61
C HIS A 61 -1.56 7.32 -13.93
N GLY A 62 -1.86 8.55 -14.33
CA GLY A 62 -2.46 8.83 -15.65
C GLY A 62 -3.90 9.34 -15.61
N ASN A 63 -4.88 8.46 -15.42
CA ASN A 63 -6.31 8.80 -15.58
C ASN A 63 -7.23 8.09 -14.56
N ASP A 64 -8.49 8.54 -14.51
CA ASP A 64 -9.53 8.09 -13.57
C ASP A 64 -9.79 6.58 -13.63
N LEU A 65 -9.73 5.99 -14.82
CA LEU A 65 -10.01 4.57 -15.03
C LEU A 65 -8.86 3.70 -14.50
N ASP A 66 -7.62 4.11 -14.73
CA ASP A 66 -6.43 3.40 -14.23
C ASP A 66 -6.38 3.48 -12.70
N ALA A 67 -6.64 4.67 -12.14
CA ALA A 67 -6.71 4.86 -10.70
C ALA A 67 -7.85 4.03 -10.08
N ALA A 68 -9.06 4.05 -10.66
CA ALA A 68 -10.17 3.25 -10.18
C ALA A 68 -9.90 1.74 -10.30
N GLY A 69 -9.25 1.31 -11.39
CA GLY A 69 -8.83 -0.07 -11.60
C GLY A 69 -7.85 -0.55 -10.54
N PHE A 70 -6.79 0.23 -10.29
CA PHE A 70 -5.81 -0.06 -9.24
C PHE A 70 -6.46 -0.14 -7.86
N TRP A 71 -7.26 0.86 -7.48
CA TRP A 71 -7.89 0.95 -6.17
C TRP A 71 -9.07 -0.01 -5.97
N SER A 72 -9.54 -0.68 -7.01
CA SER A 72 -10.56 -1.74 -6.88
C SER A 72 -10.02 -2.99 -6.18
N ASN A 73 -8.72 -3.27 -6.29
CA ASN A 73 -8.06 -4.40 -5.66
C ASN A 73 -6.58 -4.10 -5.37
N PRO A 74 -6.30 -3.15 -4.45
CA PRO A 74 -4.93 -2.72 -4.20
C PRO A 74 -4.17 -3.80 -3.42
N PRO A 75 -2.84 -3.91 -3.63
CA PRO A 75 -2.02 -4.85 -2.89
C PRO A 75 -2.16 -4.68 -1.36
N THR A 76 -2.07 -5.78 -0.62
CA THR A 76 -2.25 -5.76 0.85
C THR A 76 -1.15 -5.00 1.59
N TRP A 77 0.01 -4.82 0.96
CA TRP A 77 1.17 -4.07 1.44
C TRP A 77 1.14 -2.58 1.04
N VAL A 78 -0.01 -2.07 0.57
CA VAL A 78 -0.22 -0.66 0.20
C VAL A 78 -1.42 -0.08 0.96
N ALA A 79 -1.30 1.19 1.38
CA ALA A 79 -2.42 1.98 1.88
C ALA A 79 -2.31 3.45 1.45
N VAL A 80 -3.39 4.22 1.65
CA VAL A 80 -3.51 5.64 1.26
C VAL A 80 -3.92 6.53 2.43
N GLY A 81 -3.54 7.80 2.35
CA GLY A 81 -3.96 8.83 3.29
C GLY A 81 -3.90 10.24 2.71
N SER A 82 -4.61 11.17 3.34
CA SER A 82 -4.57 12.60 3.01
C SER A 82 -3.24 13.27 3.40
N THR A 83 -2.48 12.65 4.30
CA THR A 83 -1.14 13.06 4.74
C THR A 83 -0.17 11.87 4.71
N PRO A 84 1.17 12.08 4.72
CA PRO A 84 2.15 11.00 4.83
C PRO A 84 1.88 10.09 6.04
N ASP A 85 1.66 10.70 7.20
CA ASP A 85 1.39 9.98 8.45
C ASP A 85 0.07 9.22 8.39
N GLY A 86 -0.97 9.83 7.81
CA GLY A 86 -2.26 9.15 7.64
C GLY A 86 -2.17 7.93 6.74
N ALA A 87 -1.32 7.94 5.71
CA ALA A 87 -1.08 6.78 4.86
C ALA A 87 -0.34 5.67 5.63
N LEU A 88 0.63 6.04 6.49
CA LEU A 88 1.35 5.10 7.34
C LEU A 88 0.43 4.45 8.40
N GLU A 89 -0.43 5.24 9.05
CA GLU A 89 -1.43 4.75 10.00
C GLU A 89 -2.40 3.78 9.33
N ALA A 90 -2.90 4.13 8.13
CA ALA A 90 -3.76 3.25 7.36
C ALA A 90 -3.07 1.94 6.98
N LEU A 91 -1.77 1.99 6.65
CA LEU A 91 -0.97 0.80 6.37
C LEU A 91 -0.83 -0.10 7.60
N ALA A 92 -0.51 0.49 8.76
CA ALA A 92 -0.39 -0.24 10.02
C ALA A 92 -1.72 -0.91 10.41
N GLN A 93 -2.84 -0.20 10.27
CA GLN A 93 -4.18 -0.76 10.50
C GLN A 93 -4.49 -1.91 9.53
N ARG A 94 -4.21 -1.73 8.23
CA ARG A 94 -4.45 -2.73 7.18
C ARG A 94 -3.63 -4.01 7.42
N MET A 95 -2.40 -3.86 7.92
CA MET A 95 -1.52 -4.99 8.21
C MET A 95 -1.74 -5.58 9.61
N ASN A 96 -2.73 -5.08 10.35
CA ASN A 96 -3.09 -5.47 11.72
C ASN A 96 -1.87 -5.44 12.67
N VAL A 97 -1.07 -4.39 12.52
CA VAL A 97 0.09 -4.15 13.37
C VAL A 97 -0.38 -3.57 14.71
N ARG A 98 0.12 -4.11 15.82
CA ARG A 98 -0.12 -3.60 17.17
C ARG A 98 1.22 -3.43 17.87
N ASP A 99 1.44 -2.27 18.48
CA ASP A 99 2.60 -2.00 19.35
C ASP A 99 2.50 -2.75 20.69
#